data_AF-A0A959EU32-F1
#
_entry.id   AF-A0A959EU32-F1
#
_cell.length_a   1.000
_cell.length_b   1.000
_cell.length_c   1.000
_cell.angle_alpha   90.00
_cell.angle_beta   90.00
_cell.angle_gamma   90.00
#
_symmetry.space_group_name_H-M   'P 1'
#
loop_
_entity.id
_entity.type
_entity.pdbx_description
1 polymer ?
#
loop_
_entity_poly.entity_id
_entity_poly.type
_entity_poly.pdbx_seq_one_letter_code
_entity_poly.pdbx_strand_id
1 'polypeptide(L)'
;MRFPVTFLLLLAIGSSQLHLGCQEPEEIGGCVFPSDLEAYELVWSDEFDGPEIDGSKWSFNLGDGCEIDLCGWGNNELQYYTDRP
;
A
#
# COMPACT_ATOMS: atom_id res chain seq x y z
N MET A 1 -66.73 0.72 28.20
CA MET A 1 -66.60 2.02 28.90
C MET A 1 -65.50 2.82 28.20
N ARG A 2 -65.82 4.04 27.72
CA ARG A 2 -64.97 5.21 27.34
C ARG A 2 -63.68 5.04 26.47
N PHE A 3 -63.71 5.58 25.24
CA PHE A 3 -62.60 5.99 24.31
C PHE A 3 -62.01 7.39 24.71
N PRO A 4 -60.94 8.05 24.12
CA PRO A 4 -60.28 7.95 22.77
C PRO A 4 -58.71 8.08 22.77
N VAL A 5 -57.88 7.80 21.74
CA VAL A 5 -57.60 8.34 20.36
C VAL A 5 -57.15 9.81 20.26
N THR A 6 -55.86 10.05 19.90
CA THR A 6 -55.30 11.27 19.24
C THR A 6 -53.91 10.91 18.67
N PHE A 7 -53.72 10.45 17.43
CA PHE A 7 -53.68 11.11 16.11
C PHE A 7 -52.45 12.01 15.82
N LEU A 8 -51.43 11.42 15.16
CA LEU A 8 -50.70 11.86 13.94
C LEU A 8 -50.32 13.35 13.73
N LEU A 9 -49.01 13.66 13.58
CA LEU A 9 -48.40 14.17 12.31
C LEU A 9 -46.86 14.42 12.40
N LEU A 10 -46.19 14.22 11.25
CA LEU A 10 -44.76 14.33 10.91
C LEU A 10 -44.12 15.73 11.08
N LEU A 11 -42.80 15.78 11.33
CA LEU A 11 -41.80 16.75 10.80
C LEU A 11 -40.38 16.25 11.19
N ALA A 12 -39.67 15.60 10.28
CA ALA A 12 -38.57 16.15 9.48
C ALA A 12 -37.15 15.95 10.08
N ILE A 13 -36.48 14.93 9.53
CA ILE A 13 -35.05 14.90 9.16
C ILE A 13 -34.05 15.28 10.27
N GLY A 14 -33.78 14.32 11.14
CA GLY A 14 -32.47 14.18 11.77
C GLY A 14 -31.93 12.82 11.36
N SER A 15 -31.41 12.69 10.14
CA SER A 15 -30.65 11.51 9.73
C SER A 15 -29.33 11.50 10.50
N SER A 16 -29.41 11.19 11.79
CA SER A 16 -28.31 10.67 12.57
C SER A 16 -28.01 9.30 11.98
N GLN A 17 -27.26 9.30 10.88
CA GLN A 17 -26.47 8.14 10.49
C GLN A 17 -25.50 7.93 11.66
N LEU A 18 -25.94 7.14 12.64
CA LEU A 18 -25.06 6.44 13.55
C LEU A 18 -24.16 5.61 12.64
N HIS A 19 -23.00 6.15 12.29
CA HIS A 19 -21.95 5.38 11.64
C HIS A 19 -21.35 4.47 12.73
N LEU A 20 -22.12 3.46 13.16
CA LEU A 20 -21.55 2.22 13.67
C LEU A 20 -21.13 1.40 12.46
N GLY A 21 -20.10 1.91 11.79
CA GLY A 21 -19.35 1.17 10.80
C GLY A 21 -17.90 1.56 11.04
N CYS A 22 -17.18 0.76 11.82
CA CYS A 22 -15.75 0.68 11.55
C CYS A 22 -15.65 0.27 10.09
N GLN A 23 -15.03 1.10 9.27
CA GLN A 23 -14.77 0.78 7.87
C GLN A 23 -14.02 -0.57 7.87
N GLU A 24 -14.66 -1.65 7.39
CA GLU A 24 -13.93 -2.89 7.15
C GLU A 24 -12.78 -2.56 6.19
N PRO A 25 -11.54 -3.00 6.48
CA PRO A 25 -10.43 -2.75 5.58
C PRO A 25 -10.79 -3.34 4.21
N GLU A 26 -10.76 -2.50 3.19
CA GLU A 26 -11.09 -2.89 1.82
C GLU A 26 -10.07 -3.93 1.35
N GLU A 27 -10.57 -5.12 0.99
CA GLU A 27 -9.82 -6.21 0.37
C GLU A 27 -9.41 -5.80 -1.06
N ILE A 28 -8.33 -5.04 -1.19
CA ILE A 28 -7.69 -4.77 -2.48
C ILE A 28 -6.66 -5.87 -2.74
N GLY A 29 -7.07 -6.92 -3.47
CA GLY A 29 -6.15 -7.84 -4.15
C GLY A 29 -5.65 -9.05 -3.37
N GLY A 30 -6.28 -9.43 -2.24
CA GLY A 30 -5.99 -10.68 -1.53
C GLY A 30 -4.66 -10.70 -0.76
N CYS A 31 -4.00 -9.55 -0.64
CA CYS A 31 -2.84 -9.36 0.22
C CYS A 31 -3.32 -8.74 1.54
N VAL A 32 -3.21 -9.47 2.65
CA VAL A 32 -3.46 -8.91 3.98
C VAL A 32 -2.24 -8.09 4.38
N PHE A 33 -2.35 -6.77 4.30
CA PHE A 33 -1.33 -5.87 4.86
C PHE A 33 -1.49 -5.82 6.38
N PRO A 34 -0.38 -5.82 7.14
CA PRO A 34 -0.47 -5.58 8.57
C PRO A 34 -1.12 -4.20 8.79
N SER A 35 -2.27 -4.18 9.45
CA SER A 35 -2.96 -2.92 9.82
C SER A 35 -2.23 -2.20 10.94
N ASP A 36 -1.49 -2.95 11.77
CA ASP A 36 -0.77 -2.44 12.92
C ASP A 36 0.72 -2.29 12.59
N LEU A 37 1.03 -1.19 11.90
CA LEU A 37 2.42 -0.79 11.62
C LEU A 37 3.20 -0.46 12.92
N GLU A 38 2.51 -0.20 14.03
CA GLU A 38 3.11 0.06 15.35
C GLU A 38 3.96 -1.11 15.88
N ALA A 39 3.74 -2.34 15.37
CA ALA A 39 4.53 -3.51 15.73
C ALA A 39 5.86 -3.63 14.96
N TYR A 40 6.10 -2.77 13.95
CA TYR A 40 7.30 -2.80 13.12
C TYR A 40 8.22 -1.62 13.43
N GLU A 41 9.52 -1.91 13.48
CA GLU A 41 10.57 -0.89 13.55
C GLU A 41 11.22 -0.74 12.18
N LEU A 42 11.41 0.51 11.73
CA LEU A 42 12.14 0.79 10.51
C LEU A 42 13.64 0.53 10.75
N VAL A 43 14.16 -0.59 10.24
CA VAL A 43 15.57 -0.97 10.40
C VAL A 43 16.47 -0.45 9.27
N TRP A 44 15.90 -0.13 8.12
CA TRP A 44 16.64 0.37 6.96
C TRP A 44 15.70 1.09 5.99
N SER A 45 16.14 2.23 5.46
CA SER A 45 15.51 2.89 4.31
C SER A 45 16.54 3.72 3.53
N ASP A 46 16.17 4.08 2.30
CA ASP A 46 16.85 5.08 1.50
C ASP A 46 15.82 5.86 0.69
N GLU A 47 15.75 7.17 0.90
CA GLU A 47 14.70 8.03 0.34
C GLU A 47 15.13 8.71 -0.99
N PHE A 48 16.40 8.52 -1.39
CA PHE A 48 16.97 9.10 -2.61
C PHE A 48 16.81 10.63 -2.70
N ASP A 49 16.85 11.32 -1.57
CA ASP A 49 16.71 12.79 -1.50
C ASP A 49 17.83 13.54 -2.26
N GLY A 50 18.96 12.87 -2.49
CA GLY A 50 20.10 13.39 -3.24
C GLY A 50 19.97 13.20 -4.75
N PRO A 51 20.72 13.97 -5.56
CA PRO A 51 20.72 13.83 -7.01
C PRO A 51 21.48 12.59 -7.51
N GLU A 52 22.15 11.87 -6.63
CA GLU A 52 23.02 10.73 -6.93
C GLU A 52 22.68 9.55 -6.02
N ILE A 53 22.97 8.33 -6.49
CA ILE A 53 22.84 7.11 -5.69
C ILE A 53 23.94 7.06 -4.62
N ASP A 54 23.55 6.73 -3.38
CA ASP A 54 24.50 6.51 -2.29
C ASP A 54 25.28 5.19 -2.50
N GLY A 55 26.51 5.31 -3.01
CA GLY A 55 27.41 4.18 -3.24
C GLY A 55 27.89 3.45 -1.98
N SER A 56 27.58 3.96 -0.78
CA SER A 56 27.80 3.21 0.47
C SER A 56 26.68 2.21 0.79
N LYS A 57 25.50 2.40 0.18
CA LYS A 57 24.33 1.53 0.31
C LYS A 57 24.12 0.64 -0.90
N TRP A 58 24.44 1.14 -2.09
CA TRP A 58 24.13 0.49 -3.35
C TRP A 58 25.36 0.23 -4.21
N SER A 59 25.28 -0.82 -5.01
CA SER A 59 26.24 -1.16 -6.07
C SER A 59 25.49 -1.58 -7.33
N PHE A 60 26.03 -1.26 -8.50
CA PHE A 60 25.42 -1.62 -9.78
C PHE A 60 25.91 -2.99 -10.25
N ASN A 61 24.97 -3.85 -10.62
CA ASN A 61 25.28 -4.96 -11.53
C ASN A 61 25.33 -4.40 -12.94
N LEU A 62 26.33 -4.83 -13.70
CA LEU A 62 26.55 -4.38 -15.07
C LEU A 62 26.48 -5.60 -15.98
N GLY A 63 26.04 -5.37 -17.22
CA GLY A 63 25.99 -6.42 -18.22
C GLY A 63 24.65 -7.13 -18.35
N ASP A 64 24.69 -8.25 -19.05
CA ASP A 64 23.57 -9.15 -19.30
C ASP A 64 23.69 -10.47 -18.51
N GLY A 65 24.62 -10.52 -17.54
CA GLY A 65 24.85 -11.67 -16.68
C GLY A 65 25.78 -12.72 -17.30
N CYS A 66 26.20 -12.56 -18.56
CA CYS A 66 27.14 -13.47 -19.20
C CYS A 66 28.52 -13.47 -18.54
N GLU A 67 28.92 -12.40 -17.85
CA GLU A 67 30.21 -12.30 -17.16
C GLU A 67 30.35 -13.31 -16.00
N ILE A 68 29.23 -13.84 -15.51
CA ILE A 68 29.15 -14.83 -14.43
C ILE A 68 28.49 -16.15 -14.89
N ASP A 69 28.53 -16.44 -16.18
CA ASP A 69 27.89 -17.63 -16.80
C ASP A 69 26.36 -17.71 -16.56
N LEU A 70 25.71 -16.57 -16.37
CA LEU A 70 24.26 -16.45 -16.17
C LEU A 70 23.63 -15.50 -17.22
N CYS A 71 23.99 -15.71 -18.49
CA CYS A 71 23.49 -14.92 -19.61
C CYS A 71 21.96 -14.74 -19.58
N GLY A 72 21.51 -13.52 -19.82
CA GLY A 72 20.10 -13.12 -19.72
C GLY A 72 19.56 -13.22 -18.29
N TRP A 73 20.42 -12.97 -17.30
CA TRP A 73 20.16 -12.98 -15.85
C TRP A 73 19.36 -14.18 -15.31
N GLY A 74 19.40 -15.32 -16.02
CA GLY A 74 18.73 -16.56 -15.65
C GLY A 74 17.26 -16.67 -16.09
N ASN A 75 16.75 -15.68 -16.82
CA ASN A 75 15.35 -15.59 -17.23
C ASN A 75 15.17 -15.06 -18.67
N ASN A 76 16.20 -15.18 -19.51
CA ASN A 76 16.23 -14.70 -20.90
C ASN A 76 15.95 -13.19 -21.01
N GLU A 77 16.41 -12.41 -20.03
CA GLU A 77 16.45 -10.95 -20.16
C GLU A 77 17.29 -10.54 -21.38
N LEU A 78 16.80 -9.55 -22.12
CA LEU A 78 17.46 -8.98 -23.30
C LEU A 78 18.12 -7.63 -23.01
N GLN A 79 17.96 -7.14 -21.78
CA GLN A 79 18.46 -5.88 -21.29
C GLN A 79 19.95 -6.00 -20.95
N TYR A 80 20.67 -4.89 -21.04
CA TYR A 80 22.05 -4.75 -20.59
C TYR A 80 22.08 -3.71 -19.48
N TYR A 81 22.43 -4.10 -18.26
CA TYR A 81 22.48 -3.18 -17.12
C TYR A 81 23.72 -2.30 -17.19
N THR A 82 23.54 -1.02 -16.81
CA THR A 82 24.59 0.01 -16.87
C THR A 82 24.54 0.88 -15.62
N ASP A 83 25.64 1.58 -15.32
CA ASP A 83 25.77 2.62 -14.28
C ASP A 83 25.59 4.04 -14.84
N ARG A 84 25.07 4.18 -16.07
CA ARG A 84 24.89 5.49 -16.70
C ARG A 84 23.73 6.24 -16.05
N PRO A 85 23.95 7.45 -15.52
CA PRO A 85 22.87 8.33 -15.03
C PRO A 85 22.03 8.91 -16.17
#